data_AF-A0AAJ2PD80-F1
#
_entry.id   AF-A0AAJ2PD80-F1
#
_cell.length_a   1.000
_cell.length_b   1.000
_cell.length_c   1.000
_cell.angle_alpha   90.00
_cell.angle_beta   90.00
_cell.angle_gamma   90.00
#
_symmetry.space_group_name_H-M   'P 1'
#
loop_
_entity.id
_entity.type
_entity.pdbx_description
1 polymer ?
#
loop_
_entity_poly.entity_id
_entity_poly.type
_entity_poly.pdbx_seq_one_letter_code
_entity_poly.pdbx_strand_id
1 'polypeptide(L)'
;MNLEKDLFNLDYWNVFTDGEEIYVPGTIVFKNKLKKHFYELCKEELEELSYAILKAIDKIKKGYFKDMEESYNIAITNNFRDWKYYVPFRRIEIYKNVQEKECIICHLSKIGKIGKYEHSQELFSYIVDCDEDFLTILNIFPYSLGNVMITPRSHIKNFSEFDYKKIYKLLEKSKEWLCLLYELFYKKGKPIYSIYANVGPNSGRSIEHIHLQLTIFGKEQMNNFSFDWIYNDRNVYLDKIFEAITRREKMKKLSGMNWLEDMISRNREKIIIIPRYRTLAGLEITKIYPFNETKEETRKKFTDY
;
A
#
# COMPACT_ATOMS: atom_id res chain seq x y z
N MET A 1 23.58 -12.18 -16.85
CA MET A 1 23.42 -11.30 -15.67
C MET A 1 23.95 -12.06 -14.47
N ASN A 2 25.09 -11.64 -13.90
CA ASN A 2 25.64 -12.28 -12.69
C ASN A 2 24.76 -11.93 -11.48
N LEU A 3 23.90 -12.87 -11.09
CA LEU A 3 22.88 -12.78 -10.03
C LEU A 3 23.47 -12.89 -8.59
N GLU A 4 24.75 -12.62 -8.38
CA GLU A 4 25.40 -12.80 -7.06
C GLU A 4 25.22 -11.63 -6.09
N LYS A 5 24.50 -10.58 -6.47
CA LYS A 5 24.15 -9.47 -5.58
C LYS A 5 22.66 -9.50 -5.27
N ASP A 6 22.23 -10.36 -4.35
CA ASP A 6 20.86 -10.31 -3.84
C ASP A 6 20.62 -8.93 -3.17
N LEU A 7 20.03 -7.97 -3.90
CA LEU A 7 19.71 -6.62 -3.40
C LEU A 7 18.63 -6.60 -2.32
N PHE A 8 17.84 -7.67 -2.24
CA PHE A 8 16.75 -7.82 -1.30
C PHE A 8 17.01 -8.99 -0.35
N ASN A 9 16.76 -8.77 0.93
CA ASN A 9 16.65 -9.87 1.88
C ASN A 9 15.21 -10.37 1.90
N LEU A 10 15.09 -11.70 1.96
CA LEU A 10 13.84 -12.39 2.20
C LEU A 10 13.76 -12.73 3.69
N ASP A 11 12.85 -12.07 4.40
CA ASP A 11 12.54 -12.45 5.79
C ASP A 11 11.21 -13.19 5.84
N TYR A 12 11.17 -14.22 6.69
CA TYR A 12 10.00 -15.06 6.94
C TYR A 12 9.48 -14.81 8.36
N TRP A 13 8.18 -14.56 8.47
CA TRP A 13 7.52 -14.28 9.74
C TRP A 13 6.23 -15.08 9.88
N ASN A 14 6.08 -15.76 11.02
CA ASN A 14 4.80 -16.26 11.51
C ASN A 14 4.22 -15.22 12.48
N VAL A 15 2.99 -14.77 12.24
CA VAL A 15 2.28 -13.90 13.19
C VAL A 15 1.38 -14.78 14.04
N PHE A 16 1.67 -14.83 15.34
CA PHE A 16 0.79 -15.47 16.33
C PHE A 16 0.02 -14.36 17.05
N THR A 17 -1.29 -14.50 17.18
CA THR A 17 -2.14 -13.61 17.98
C THR A 17 -2.48 -14.26 19.31
N ASP A 18 -2.29 -13.55 20.42
CA ASP A 18 -2.53 -14.04 21.77
C ASP A 18 -4.02 -14.40 21.98
N GLY A 19 -4.31 -15.70 22.17
CA GLY A 19 -5.54 -16.19 22.80
C GLY A 19 -6.61 -16.81 21.88
N GLU A 20 -6.55 -16.61 20.57
CA GLU A 20 -7.37 -17.33 19.58
C GLU A 20 -6.46 -17.84 18.46
N GLU A 21 -6.52 -19.14 18.12
CA GLU A 21 -5.74 -19.74 17.03
C GLU A 21 -6.21 -19.23 15.67
N ILE A 22 -5.84 -18.00 15.32
CA ILE A 22 -5.89 -17.50 13.95
C ILE A 22 -4.49 -17.73 13.37
N TYR A 23 -4.32 -18.86 12.69
CA TYR A 23 -3.13 -19.12 11.90
C TYR A 23 -3.09 -18.13 10.73
N VAL A 24 -2.26 -17.09 10.84
CA VAL A 24 -1.94 -16.23 9.70
C VAL A 24 -0.72 -16.86 9.01
N PRO A 25 -0.89 -17.43 7.81
CA PRO A 25 0.20 -18.07 7.09
C PRO A 25 1.32 -17.08 6.82
N GLY A 26 2.53 -17.64 6.67
CA GLY A 26 3.79 -16.90 6.64
C GLY A 26 3.76 -15.64 5.76
N THR A 27 4.41 -14.58 6.22
CA THR A 27 4.61 -13.36 5.43
C THR A 27 6.02 -13.33 4.89
N ILE A 28 6.14 -13.19 3.57
CA ILE A 28 7.41 -12.94 2.89
C ILE A 28 7.62 -11.44 2.78
N VAL A 29 8.68 -10.96 3.41
CA VAL A 29 9.01 -9.53 3.44
C VAL A 29 10.26 -9.29 2.62
N PHE A 30 10.13 -8.40 1.63
CA PHE A 30 11.25 -7.96 0.80
C PHE A 30 11.84 -6.68 1.39
N LYS A 31 13.02 -6.81 2.00
CA LYS A 31 13.76 -5.67 2.56
C LYS A 31 14.84 -5.21 1.60
N ASN A 32 14.76 -3.93 1.23
CA ASN A 32 15.77 -3.29 0.39
C ASN A 32 17.09 -3.09 1.16
N LYS A 33 18.19 -3.71 0.73
CA LYS A 33 19.53 -3.52 1.33
C LYS A 33 20.13 -2.15 1.05
N LEU A 34 19.68 -1.49 -0.01
CA LEU A 34 20.26 -0.22 -0.48
C LEU A 34 19.88 0.99 0.37
N LYS A 35 19.06 0.80 1.41
CA LYS A 35 18.50 1.89 2.26
C LYS A 35 17.74 2.96 1.46
N LYS A 36 17.36 2.65 0.21
CA LYS A 36 16.47 3.46 -0.63
C LYS A 36 15.03 3.14 -0.29
N HIS A 37 14.16 4.14 -0.39
CA HIS A 37 12.73 3.93 -0.38
C HIS A 37 12.29 3.23 -1.68
N PHE A 38 11.17 2.52 -1.63
CA PHE A 38 10.63 1.78 -2.78
C PHE A 38 10.39 2.69 -3.99
N TYR A 39 9.92 3.91 -3.72
CA TYR A 39 9.71 4.91 -4.77
C TYR A 39 11.00 5.48 -5.39
N GLU A 40 12.16 5.19 -4.80
CA GLU A 40 13.48 5.63 -5.28
C GLU A 40 14.19 4.53 -6.10
N LEU A 41 13.62 3.33 -6.20
CA LEU A 41 14.21 2.23 -6.95
C LEU A 41 14.29 2.57 -8.44
N CYS A 42 15.44 2.37 -9.07
CA CYS A 42 15.55 2.48 -10.53
C CYS A 42 14.91 1.27 -11.23
N LYS A 43 14.92 1.28 -12.57
CA LYS A 43 14.34 0.20 -13.37
C LYS A 43 14.98 -1.13 -13.02
N GLU A 44 16.31 -1.21 -13.08
CA GLU A 44 17.08 -2.44 -12.82
C GLU A 44 16.80 -3.00 -11.41
N GLU A 45 16.65 -2.12 -10.41
CA GLU A 45 16.33 -2.52 -9.04
C GLU A 45 14.89 -3.07 -8.90
N LEU A 46 13.94 -2.52 -9.66
CA LEU A 46 12.57 -3.06 -9.73
C LEU A 46 12.52 -4.39 -10.49
N GLU A 47 13.32 -4.53 -11.54
CA GLU A 47 13.49 -5.79 -12.28
C GLU A 47 14.01 -6.89 -11.34
N GLU A 48 15.06 -6.61 -10.58
CA GLU A 48 15.58 -7.55 -9.58
C GLU A 48 14.57 -7.90 -8.49
N LEU A 49 13.82 -6.92 -7.97
CA LEU A 49 12.74 -7.18 -7.01
C LEU A 49 11.65 -8.08 -7.61
N SER A 50 11.31 -7.89 -8.88
CA SER A 50 10.33 -8.71 -9.60
C SER A 50 10.80 -10.16 -9.68
N TYR A 51 12.06 -10.39 -10.03
CA TYR A 51 12.66 -11.72 -10.02
C TYR A 51 12.70 -12.34 -8.63
N ALA A 52 13.03 -11.55 -7.60
CA ALA A 52 13.07 -12.04 -6.22
C ALA A 52 11.68 -12.50 -5.76
N ILE A 53 10.62 -11.77 -6.10
CA ILE A 53 9.22 -12.15 -5.82
C ILE A 53 8.87 -13.46 -6.52
N LEU A 54 9.15 -13.59 -7.82
CA LEU A 54 8.86 -14.82 -8.55
C LEU A 54 9.62 -16.04 -8.00
N LYS A 55 10.89 -15.86 -7.62
CA LYS A 55 11.71 -16.91 -7.00
C LYS A 55 11.15 -17.32 -5.64
N ALA A 56 10.65 -16.37 -4.86
CA ALA A 56 9.99 -16.67 -3.59
C ALA A 56 8.69 -17.47 -3.79
N ILE A 57 7.88 -17.09 -4.79
CA ILE A 57 6.65 -17.81 -5.16
C ILE A 57 6.96 -19.23 -5.65
N ASP A 58 8.00 -19.42 -6.47
CA ASP A 58 8.45 -20.75 -6.92
C ASP A 58 8.89 -21.62 -5.73
N LYS A 59 9.59 -21.03 -4.74
CA LYS A 59 9.94 -21.74 -3.50
C LYS A 59 8.71 -22.12 -2.66
N ILE A 60 7.70 -21.24 -2.56
CA ILE A 60 6.43 -21.58 -1.90
C ILE A 60 5.80 -22.79 -2.60
N LYS A 61 5.68 -22.76 -3.94
CA LYS A 61 5.10 -23.86 -4.72
C LYS A 61 5.81 -25.20 -4.55
N LYS A 62 7.13 -25.17 -4.35
CA LYS A 62 7.96 -26.36 -4.15
C LYS A 62 7.98 -26.83 -2.68
N GLY A 63 7.17 -26.25 -1.80
CA GLY A 63 7.07 -26.65 -0.40
C GLY A 63 8.28 -26.28 0.46
N TYR A 64 9.11 -25.32 0.02
CA TYR A 64 10.25 -24.86 0.84
C TYR A 64 9.80 -24.12 2.11
N PHE A 65 8.57 -23.59 2.10
CA PHE A 65 7.94 -22.97 3.24
C PHE A 65 6.73 -23.80 3.66
N LYS A 66 6.84 -24.39 4.85
CA LYS A 66 5.78 -25.22 5.41
C LYS A 66 4.48 -24.40 5.52
N ASP A 67 3.35 -25.01 5.16
CA ASP A 67 2.00 -24.46 5.33
C ASP A 67 1.71 -23.16 4.54
N MET A 68 2.54 -22.81 3.53
CA MET A 68 2.34 -21.63 2.69
C MET A 68 1.79 -21.91 1.29
N GLU A 69 1.68 -23.19 0.91
CA GLU A 69 1.36 -23.61 -0.46
C GLU A 69 -0.01 -23.07 -0.92
N GLU A 70 -0.97 -23.07 -0.01
CA GLU A 70 -2.34 -22.62 -0.27
C GLU A 70 -2.59 -21.18 0.15
N SER A 71 -1.83 -20.65 1.11
CA SER A 71 -2.02 -19.31 1.64
C SER A 71 -0.71 -18.67 2.08
N TYR A 72 -0.50 -17.40 1.73
CA TYR A 72 0.70 -16.65 2.09
C TYR A 72 0.47 -15.14 1.95
N ASN A 73 1.34 -14.35 2.57
CA ASN A 73 1.37 -12.90 2.37
C ASN A 73 2.69 -12.47 1.72
N ILE A 74 2.63 -11.48 0.84
CA ILE A 74 3.81 -10.79 0.29
C ILE A 74 3.77 -9.35 0.77
N ALA A 75 4.90 -8.83 1.23
CA ALA A 75 5.02 -7.47 1.72
C ALA A 75 6.32 -6.77 1.30
N ILE A 76 6.22 -5.49 0.96
CA ILE A 76 7.32 -4.54 0.77
C ILE A 76 7.00 -3.32 1.65
N THR A 77 7.83 -3.07 2.67
CA THR A 77 7.59 -1.99 3.64
C THR A 77 8.92 -1.39 4.13
N ASN A 78 8.89 -0.10 4.49
CA ASN A 78 10.04 0.59 5.10
C ASN A 78 9.93 0.74 6.62
N ASN A 79 8.84 0.30 7.25
CA ASN A 79 8.71 0.26 8.69
C ASN A 79 7.94 -0.98 9.15
N PHE A 80 8.69 -1.99 9.57
CA PHE A 80 8.15 -3.29 9.95
C PHE A 80 7.67 -3.37 11.42
N ARG A 81 8.06 -2.41 12.28
CA ARG A 81 7.78 -2.48 13.73
C ARG A 81 6.29 -2.42 14.08
N ASP A 82 5.47 -1.97 13.13
CA ASP A 82 4.07 -1.61 13.33
C ASP A 82 3.10 -2.55 12.57
N TRP A 83 3.57 -3.70 12.07
CA TRP A 83 2.69 -4.71 11.42
C TRP A 83 1.55 -5.19 12.34
N LYS A 84 1.69 -5.03 13.66
CA LYS A 84 0.63 -5.28 14.65
C LYS A 84 -0.66 -4.50 14.37
N TYR A 85 -0.57 -3.36 13.68
CA TYR A 85 -1.75 -2.55 13.28
C TYR A 85 -2.35 -2.96 11.93
N TYR A 86 -1.68 -3.83 11.16
CA TYR A 86 -2.09 -4.24 9.80
C TYR A 86 -2.75 -5.61 9.77
N VAL A 87 -3.00 -6.21 10.93
CA VAL A 87 -3.90 -7.36 11.04
C VAL A 87 -5.30 -6.79 11.29
N PRO A 88 -6.12 -6.58 10.26
CA PRO A 88 -7.51 -6.21 10.48
C PRO A 88 -8.18 -7.31 11.28
N PHE A 89 -8.60 -6.96 12.50
CA PHE A 89 -9.70 -7.68 13.11
C PHE A 89 -10.87 -7.67 12.12
N ARG A 90 -11.26 -8.88 11.74
CA ARG A 90 -12.25 -9.23 10.73
C ARG A 90 -13.47 -8.31 10.81
N ARG A 91 -13.71 -7.51 9.77
CA ARG A 91 -15.07 -7.12 9.38
C ARG A 91 -15.53 -7.91 8.15
N ILE A 92 -15.14 -9.18 8.09
CA ILE A 92 -15.62 -10.18 7.13
C ILE A 92 -17.16 -10.23 7.14
N GLU A 93 -17.79 -9.94 8.29
CA GLU A 93 -19.24 -9.90 8.42
C GLU A 93 -19.95 -8.89 7.51
N ILE A 94 -19.30 -7.77 7.18
CA ILE A 94 -19.90 -6.77 6.27
C ILE A 94 -19.97 -7.33 4.84
N TYR A 95 -18.96 -8.08 4.41
CA TYR A 95 -18.95 -8.73 3.09
C TYR A 95 -19.82 -9.99 3.04
N LYS A 96 -20.04 -10.69 4.17
CA LYS A 96 -20.88 -11.90 4.23
C LYS A 96 -22.32 -11.64 3.78
N ASN A 97 -22.82 -10.41 3.92
CA ASN A 97 -24.19 -10.04 3.55
C ASN A 97 -24.32 -9.55 2.10
N VAL A 98 -23.21 -9.37 1.37
CA VAL A 98 -23.23 -9.06 -0.05
C VAL A 98 -22.86 -10.35 -0.80
N GLN A 99 -23.85 -11.24 -0.95
CA GLN A 99 -23.73 -12.38 -1.87
C GLN A 99 -23.71 -11.87 -3.31
N GLU A 100 -22.58 -11.33 -3.75
CA GLU A 100 -22.38 -11.13 -5.18
C GLU A 100 -22.13 -12.51 -5.81
N LYS A 101 -22.95 -12.86 -6.82
CA LYS A 101 -22.71 -14.03 -7.69
C LYS A 101 -21.43 -13.87 -8.54
N GLU A 102 -20.82 -12.69 -8.51
CA GLU A 102 -19.69 -12.27 -9.35
C GLU A 102 -18.61 -11.60 -8.48
N CYS A 103 -17.34 -11.73 -8.86
CA CYS A 103 -16.24 -11.03 -8.19
C CYS A 103 -16.32 -9.52 -8.46
N ILE A 104 -16.41 -8.70 -7.40
CA ILE A 104 -16.46 -7.23 -7.47
C ILE A 104 -15.35 -6.61 -8.34
N ILE A 105 -14.12 -7.15 -8.26
CA ILE A 105 -13.01 -6.65 -9.07
C ILE A 105 -13.21 -6.99 -10.55
N CYS A 106 -13.77 -8.16 -10.88
CA CYS A 106 -14.12 -8.51 -12.26
C CYS A 106 -15.22 -7.61 -12.80
N HIS A 107 -16.22 -7.30 -11.98
CA HIS A 107 -17.27 -6.35 -12.32
C HIS A 107 -16.67 -4.96 -12.65
N LEU A 108 -15.84 -4.42 -11.76
CA LEU A 108 -15.15 -3.14 -11.98
C LEU A 108 -14.19 -3.19 -13.19
N SER A 109 -13.57 -4.35 -13.45
CA SER A 109 -12.70 -4.58 -14.62
C SER A 109 -13.45 -4.57 -15.94
N LYS A 110 -14.72 -4.98 -15.96
CA LYS A 110 -15.59 -4.84 -17.14
C LYS A 110 -15.94 -3.38 -17.42
N ILE A 111 -16.15 -2.58 -16.37
CA ILE A 111 -16.39 -1.15 -16.49
C ILE A 111 -15.14 -0.43 -17.02
N GLY A 112 -13.98 -0.69 -16.40
CA GLY A 112 -12.68 -0.28 -16.92
C GLY A 112 -12.50 1.22 -17.14
N LYS A 113 -13.18 2.05 -16.35
CA LYS A 113 -13.19 3.51 -16.49
C LYS A 113 -13.01 4.18 -15.14
N ILE A 114 -12.24 5.26 -15.09
CA ILE A 114 -12.10 6.10 -13.88
C ILE A 114 -13.47 6.66 -13.51
N GLY A 115 -13.88 6.51 -12.25
CA GLY A 115 -15.22 6.91 -11.79
C GLY A 115 -15.56 6.44 -10.39
N LYS A 116 -16.67 6.99 -9.88
CA LYS A 116 -17.37 6.57 -8.66
C LYS A 116 -18.56 5.68 -9.07
N TYR A 117 -18.67 4.51 -8.46
CA TYR A 117 -19.66 3.49 -8.78
C TYR A 117 -20.43 3.10 -7.52
N GLU A 118 -21.75 3.26 -7.55
CA GLU A 118 -22.64 2.93 -6.44
C GLU A 118 -23.00 1.44 -6.45
N HIS A 119 -22.84 0.77 -5.31
CA HIS A 119 -23.27 -0.62 -5.09
C HIS A 119 -24.52 -0.69 -4.20
N SER A 120 -24.62 0.24 -3.25
CA SER A 120 -25.80 0.48 -2.42
C SER A 120 -25.84 1.94 -2.00
N GLN A 121 -26.93 2.36 -1.33
CA GLN A 121 -27.14 3.74 -0.88
C GLN A 121 -25.95 4.34 -0.09
N GLU A 122 -25.10 3.49 0.53
CA GLU A 122 -23.97 3.93 1.36
C GLU A 122 -22.61 3.36 0.93
N LEU A 123 -22.56 2.57 -0.14
CA LEU A 123 -21.35 1.85 -0.55
C LEU A 123 -20.98 2.20 -1.99
N PHE A 124 -19.82 2.85 -2.13
CA PHE A 124 -19.28 3.26 -3.42
C PHE A 124 -17.90 2.64 -3.64
N SER A 125 -17.61 2.25 -4.88
CA SER A 125 -16.25 1.95 -5.34
C SER A 125 -15.70 3.09 -6.20
N TYR A 126 -14.39 3.28 -6.13
CA TYR A 126 -13.71 4.38 -6.81
C TYR A 126 -12.57 3.85 -7.66
N ILE A 127 -12.76 3.76 -8.97
CA ILE A 127 -11.66 3.45 -9.90
C ILE A 127 -10.91 4.76 -10.14
N VAL A 128 -9.64 4.81 -9.73
CA VAL A 128 -8.80 6.02 -9.81
C VAL A 128 -7.77 5.98 -10.91
N ASP A 129 -7.46 4.78 -11.42
CA ASP A 129 -6.61 4.55 -12.59
C ASP A 129 -6.95 3.20 -13.20
N CYS A 130 -6.76 3.08 -14.52
CA CYS A 130 -7.00 1.86 -15.25
C CYS A 130 -6.16 1.85 -16.54
N ASP A 131 -5.53 0.71 -16.81
CA ASP A 131 -4.94 0.41 -18.11
C ASP A 131 -5.42 -0.95 -18.64
N GLU A 132 -4.74 -1.50 -19.64
CA GLU A 132 -5.06 -2.80 -20.23
C GLU A 132 -4.94 -3.97 -19.25
N ASP A 133 -3.99 -3.91 -18.32
CA ASP A 133 -3.66 -5.03 -17.43
C ASP A 133 -4.18 -4.83 -16.01
N PHE A 134 -4.25 -3.60 -15.51
CA PHE A 134 -4.50 -3.29 -14.11
C PHE A 134 -5.57 -2.22 -13.88
N LEU A 135 -6.24 -2.33 -12.74
CA LEU A 135 -7.01 -1.26 -12.11
C LEU A 135 -6.32 -0.81 -10.83
N THR A 136 -6.47 0.48 -10.52
CA THR A 136 -6.27 0.99 -9.17
C THR A 136 -7.60 1.50 -8.61
N ILE A 137 -7.96 1.01 -7.44
CA ILE A 137 -9.25 1.28 -6.78
C ILE A 137 -8.98 1.81 -5.37
N LEU A 138 -9.74 2.79 -4.88
CA LEU A 138 -9.66 3.15 -3.45
C LEU A 138 -10.22 2.02 -2.58
N ASN A 139 -9.52 1.69 -1.51
CA ASN A 139 -10.03 0.73 -0.53
C ASN A 139 -11.19 1.38 0.24
N ILE A 140 -12.39 0.79 0.14
CA ILE A 140 -13.60 1.28 0.81
C ILE A 140 -13.54 1.17 2.34
N PHE A 141 -12.61 0.36 2.86
CA PHE A 141 -12.25 0.27 4.27
C PHE A 141 -10.76 0.61 4.43
N PRO A 142 -10.38 1.88 4.26
CA PRO A 142 -8.98 2.25 4.14
C PRO A 142 -8.25 2.16 5.49
N TYR A 143 -7.04 1.60 5.48
CA TYR A 143 -6.13 1.64 6.64
C TYR A 143 -5.39 2.95 6.79
N SER A 144 -5.35 3.75 5.72
CA SER A 144 -4.58 4.98 5.70
C SER A 144 -5.22 5.96 4.76
N LEU A 145 -4.79 7.22 4.87
CA LEU A 145 -5.17 8.17 3.86
C LEU A 145 -4.59 7.73 2.50
N GLY A 146 -5.45 7.69 1.48
CA GLY A 146 -5.10 7.30 0.13
C GLY A 146 -4.79 5.81 -0.03
N ASN A 147 -5.28 4.95 0.86
CA ASN A 147 -5.11 3.51 0.70
C ASN A 147 -5.79 3.03 -0.59
N VAL A 148 -4.96 2.60 -1.53
CA VAL A 148 -5.37 2.06 -2.83
C VAL A 148 -5.11 0.56 -2.92
N MET A 149 -5.88 -0.09 -3.78
CA MET A 149 -5.70 -1.48 -4.19
C MET A 149 -5.34 -1.50 -5.67
N ILE A 150 -4.17 -2.03 -6.02
CA ILE A 150 -3.74 -2.24 -7.40
C ILE A 150 -3.97 -3.71 -7.74
N THR A 151 -4.78 -3.99 -8.75
CA THR A 151 -5.30 -5.33 -9.01
C THR A 151 -5.34 -5.62 -10.51
N PRO A 152 -5.00 -6.83 -10.97
CA PRO A 152 -5.11 -7.17 -12.39
C PRO A 152 -6.58 -7.11 -12.83
N ARG A 153 -6.79 -6.86 -14.12
CA ARG A 153 -8.13 -6.90 -14.72
C ARG A 153 -8.62 -8.32 -14.95
N SER A 154 -7.69 -9.23 -15.18
CA SER A 154 -7.96 -10.67 -15.26
C SER A 154 -8.15 -11.25 -13.86
N HIS A 155 -9.10 -12.17 -13.72
CA HIS A 155 -9.36 -12.85 -12.45
C HIS A 155 -8.18 -13.76 -12.10
N ILE A 156 -7.25 -13.26 -11.29
CA ILE A 156 -6.08 -14.02 -10.83
C ILE A 156 -6.19 -14.20 -9.33
N LYS A 157 -6.01 -15.43 -8.84
CA LYS A 157 -6.16 -15.78 -7.43
C LYS A 157 -4.82 -15.93 -6.71
N ASN A 158 -3.75 -16.14 -7.47
CA ASN A 158 -2.42 -16.42 -6.94
C ASN A 158 -1.34 -15.71 -7.77
N PHE A 159 -0.31 -15.13 -7.13
CA PHE A 159 0.81 -14.50 -7.86
C PHE A 159 1.60 -15.47 -8.73
N SER A 160 1.45 -16.77 -8.51
CA SER A 160 2.11 -17.78 -9.32
C SER A 160 1.55 -17.94 -10.73
N GLU A 161 0.44 -17.24 -11.03
CA GLU A 161 -0.13 -17.07 -12.37
C GLU A 161 0.42 -15.81 -13.06
N PHE A 162 1.19 -14.98 -12.35
CA PHE A 162 1.86 -13.83 -12.94
C PHE A 162 3.16 -14.27 -13.61
N ASP A 163 3.43 -13.68 -14.77
CA ASP A 163 4.77 -13.68 -15.34
C ASP A 163 5.58 -12.49 -14.80
N TYR A 164 6.85 -12.46 -15.19
CA TYR A 164 7.77 -11.39 -14.84
C TYR A 164 7.27 -10.01 -15.25
N LYS A 165 6.70 -9.87 -16.45
CA LYS A 165 6.26 -8.57 -16.97
C LYS A 165 5.10 -8.03 -16.14
N LYS A 166 4.16 -8.88 -15.72
CA LYS A 166 3.05 -8.51 -14.86
C LYS A 166 3.50 -8.11 -13.46
N ILE A 167 4.45 -8.84 -12.86
CA ILE A 167 5.01 -8.46 -11.54
C ILE A 167 5.73 -7.11 -11.65
N TYR A 168 6.58 -6.94 -12.66
CA TYR A 168 7.29 -5.67 -12.87
C TYR A 168 6.31 -4.51 -13.04
N LYS A 169 5.31 -4.63 -13.92
CA LYS A 169 4.30 -3.59 -14.15
C LYS A 169 3.48 -3.29 -12.89
N LEU A 170 3.14 -4.31 -12.10
CA LEU A 170 2.47 -4.13 -10.81
C LEU A 170 3.33 -3.32 -9.82
N LEU A 171 4.62 -3.61 -9.73
CA LEU A 171 5.56 -2.88 -8.87
C LEU A 171 5.80 -1.45 -9.37
N GLU A 172 5.93 -1.27 -10.68
CA GLU A 172 6.08 0.04 -11.31
C GLU A 172 4.87 0.93 -11.00
N LYS A 173 3.65 0.42 -11.21
CA LYS A 173 2.42 1.10 -10.78
C LYS A 173 2.40 1.40 -9.30
N SER A 174 2.80 0.45 -8.46
CA SER A 174 2.86 0.66 -7.01
C SER A 174 3.80 1.81 -6.65
N LYS A 175 4.92 1.94 -7.37
CA LYS A 175 5.89 3.02 -7.18
C LYS A 175 5.28 4.35 -7.59
N GLU A 176 4.65 4.43 -8.77
CA GLU A 176 3.97 5.64 -9.25
C GLU A 176 2.90 6.12 -8.26
N TRP A 177 2.09 5.19 -7.75
CA TRP A 177 1.04 5.45 -6.78
C TRP A 177 1.61 5.91 -5.44
N LEU A 178 2.67 5.25 -4.95
CA LEU A 178 3.32 5.66 -3.71
C LEU A 178 3.89 7.09 -3.82
N CYS A 179 4.53 7.42 -4.94
CA CYS A 179 4.97 8.78 -5.23
C CYS A 179 3.78 9.74 -5.18
N LEU A 180 2.72 9.46 -5.94
CA LEU A 180 1.54 10.32 -6.06
C LEU A 180 0.93 10.64 -4.70
N LEU A 181 0.73 9.60 -3.88
CA LEU A 181 0.16 9.71 -2.55
C LEU A 181 1.09 10.46 -1.58
N TYR A 182 2.39 10.22 -1.67
CA TYR A 182 3.38 10.97 -0.91
C TYR A 182 3.27 12.47 -1.19
N GLU A 183 3.17 12.88 -2.45
CA GLU A 183 3.05 14.30 -2.78
C GLU A 183 1.70 14.92 -2.39
N LEU A 184 0.60 14.17 -2.52
CA LEU A 184 -0.73 14.64 -2.16
C LEU A 184 -0.87 14.87 -0.66
N PHE A 185 -0.40 13.91 0.14
CA PHE A 185 -0.73 13.85 1.56
C PHE A 185 0.45 14.16 2.48
N TYR A 186 1.68 13.98 2.02
CA TYR A 186 2.88 14.00 2.87
C TYR A 186 3.96 14.88 2.25
N LYS A 187 3.68 16.19 2.20
CA LYS A 187 4.56 17.21 1.60
C LYS A 187 5.92 17.38 2.30
N LYS A 188 6.11 16.78 3.49
CA LYS A 188 7.34 16.87 4.30
C LYS A 188 7.58 15.59 5.11
N GLY A 189 8.84 15.19 5.25
CA GLY A 189 9.27 14.04 6.06
C GLY A 189 9.30 12.72 5.28
N LYS A 190 9.85 11.67 5.88
CA LYS A 190 9.87 10.34 5.25
C LYS A 190 8.54 9.63 5.50
N PRO A 191 7.81 9.22 4.45
CA PRO A 191 6.57 8.49 4.64
C PRO A 191 6.86 7.09 5.13
N ILE A 192 5.94 6.55 5.90
CA ILE A 192 5.91 5.13 6.23
C ILE A 192 4.93 4.49 5.26
N TYR A 193 5.31 3.39 4.61
CA TYR A 193 4.44 2.74 3.64
C TYR A 193 4.51 1.22 3.76
N SER A 194 3.41 0.58 3.37
CA SER A 194 3.32 -0.86 3.22
C SER A 194 2.59 -1.19 1.93
N ILE A 195 3.26 -1.98 1.09
CA ILE A 195 2.73 -2.57 -0.12
C ILE A 195 2.60 -4.07 0.17
N TYR A 196 1.38 -4.60 0.22
CA TYR A 196 1.17 -5.98 0.64
C TYR A 196 0.00 -6.65 -0.07
N ALA A 197 0.02 -7.97 -0.15
CA ALA A 197 -1.06 -8.75 -0.70
C ALA A 197 -1.25 -10.05 0.10
N ASN A 198 -2.53 -10.38 0.31
CA ASN A 198 -2.95 -11.58 1.01
C ASN A 198 -3.42 -12.61 -0.04
N VAL A 199 -2.79 -13.78 -0.08
CA VAL A 199 -3.05 -14.84 -1.06
C VAL A 199 -3.57 -16.09 -0.35
N GLY A 200 -4.66 -16.67 -0.83
CA GLY A 200 -5.22 -17.90 -0.27
C GLY A 200 -6.20 -17.70 0.89
N PRO A 201 -7.04 -18.69 1.20
CA PRO A 201 -8.16 -18.57 2.14
C PRO A 201 -7.74 -18.15 3.56
N ASN A 202 -6.56 -18.57 4.03
CA ASN A 202 -6.13 -18.33 5.40
C ASN A 202 -5.28 -17.05 5.56
N SER A 203 -4.98 -16.35 4.47
CA SER A 203 -4.15 -15.13 4.48
C SER A 203 -4.82 -13.88 5.03
N GLY A 204 -6.12 -13.95 5.35
CA GLY A 204 -6.92 -12.77 5.67
C GLY A 204 -7.40 -12.00 4.43
N ARG A 205 -7.38 -12.62 3.23
CA ARG A 205 -8.04 -12.05 2.04
C ARG A 205 -9.56 -12.04 2.21
N SER A 206 -10.21 -10.92 1.87
CA SER A 206 -11.67 -10.82 1.83
C SER A 206 -12.25 -11.05 0.44
N ILE A 207 -11.45 -10.81 -0.61
CA ILE A 207 -11.84 -10.97 -2.02
C ILE A 207 -10.94 -12.04 -2.64
N GLU A 208 -11.54 -13.01 -3.32
CA GLU A 208 -10.81 -14.08 -4.02
C GLU A 208 -10.25 -13.62 -5.37
N HIS A 209 -9.48 -12.52 -5.35
CA HIS A 209 -8.83 -11.91 -6.51
C HIS A 209 -7.62 -11.15 -5.97
N ILE A 210 -6.42 -11.36 -6.53
CA ILE A 210 -5.20 -10.66 -6.15
C ILE A 210 -5.41 -9.15 -6.18
N HIS A 211 -5.12 -8.49 -5.07
CA HIS A 211 -5.06 -7.04 -5.01
C HIS A 211 -3.92 -6.66 -4.07
N LEU A 212 -3.04 -5.81 -4.58
CA LEU A 212 -1.91 -5.28 -3.83
C LEU A 212 -2.39 -4.03 -3.10
N GLN A 213 -2.50 -4.13 -1.79
CA GLN A 213 -2.82 -3.04 -0.90
C GLN A 213 -1.60 -2.12 -0.79
N LEU A 214 -1.78 -0.85 -1.10
CA LEU A 214 -0.78 0.18 -0.88
C LEU A 214 -1.33 1.15 0.16
N THR A 215 -0.60 1.26 1.25
CA THR A 215 -0.89 2.15 2.37
C THR A 215 0.29 3.06 2.61
N ILE A 216 0.01 4.29 3.05
CA ILE A 216 1.01 5.30 3.35
C ILE A 216 0.56 6.11 4.56
N PHE A 217 1.51 6.41 5.44
CA PHE A 217 1.29 7.09 6.71
C PHE A 217 2.30 8.20 6.89
N GLY A 218 1.82 9.31 7.43
CA GLY A 218 2.67 10.32 8.04
C GLY A 218 3.08 9.84 9.43
N LYS A 219 4.26 10.23 9.88
CA LYS A 219 4.78 9.84 11.21
C LYS A 219 3.79 10.20 12.35
N GLU A 220 3.11 11.34 12.25
CA GLU A 220 2.13 11.79 13.23
C GLU A 220 0.82 10.99 13.16
N GLN A 221 0.35 10.65 11.95
CA GLN A 221 -0.84 9.83 11.78
C GLN A 221 -0.67 8.45 12.39
N MET A 222 0.51 7.86 12.25
CA MET A 222 0.79 6.53 12.80
C MET A 222 0.73 6.50 14.33
N ASN A 223 1.07 7.62 14.99
CA ASN A 223 1.02 7.72 16.46
C ASN A 223 -0.40 7.97 16.99
N ASN A 224 -1.28 8.56 16.18
CA ASN A 224 -2.64 8.97 16.57
C ASN A 224 -3.72 8.20 15.78
N PHE A 225 -3.38 7.05 15.22
CA PHE A 225 -4.25 6.32 14.32
C PHE A 225 -5.44 5.71 15.07
N SER A 226 -6.65 6.11 14.71
CA SER A 226 -7.90 5.45 15.14
C SER A 226 -8.69 5.01 13.92
N PHE A 227 -8.94 3.70 13.83
CA PHE A 227 -9.76 3.09 12.78
C PHE A 227 -11.18 3.69 12.72
N ASP A 228 -11.74 4.08 13.87
CA ASP A 228 -13.09 4.64 13.96
C ASP A 228 -13.21 5.99 13.26
N TRP A 229 -12.14 6.77 13.23
CA TRP A 229 -12.16 8.08 12.56
C TRP A 229 -12.29 7.94 11.04
N ILE A 230 -11.50 7.05 10.43
CA ILE A 230 -11.55 6.82 8.99
C ILE A 230 -12.86 6.14 8.59
N TYR A 231 -13.37 5.24 9.43
CA TYR A 231 -14.57 4.48 9.09
C TYR A 231 -15.86 5.32 9.10
N ASN A 232 -16.03 6.20 10.10
CA ASN A 232 -17.26 6.97 10.27
C ASN A 232 -17.45 8.05 9.19
N ASP A 233 -16.36 8.63 8.72
CA ASP A 233 -16.37 9.66 7.66
C ASP A 233 -15.88 9.10 6.31
N ARG A 234 -15.89 7.78 6.11
CA ARG A 234 -15.21 7.11 4.98
C ARG A 234 -15.63 7.66 3.62
N ASN A 235 -16.92 7.91 3.37
CA ASN A 235 -17.39 8.31 2.05
C ASN A 235 -16.95 9.75 1.73
N VAL A 236 -17.03 10.66 2.70
CA VAL A 236 -16.50 12.03 2.58
C VAL A 236 -15.00 11.97 2.30
N TYR A 237 -14.30 11.09 3.01
CA TYR A 237 -12.86 10.92 2.85
C TYR A 237 -12.49 10.39 1.46
N LEU A 238 -13.15 9.33 1.00
CA LEU A 238 -12.93 8.70 -0.30
C LEU A 238 -13.27 9.66 -1.45
N ASP A 239 -14.35 10.44 -1.33
CA ASP A 239 -14.71 11.46 -2.31
C ASP A 239 -13.62 12.52 -2.45
N LYS A 240 -13.11 13.06 -1.33
CA LYS A 240 -12.01 14.04 -1.33
C LYS A 240 -10.74 13.49 -1.96
N ILE A 241 -10.36 12.25 -1.63
CA ILE A 241 -9.19 11.60 -2.26
C ILE A 241 -9.41 11.46 -3.76
N PHE A 242 -10.58 10.95 -4.15
CA PHE A 242 -10.92 10.68 -5.54
C PHE A 242 -10.85 11.97 -6.37
N GLU A 243 -11.39 13.07 -5.84
CA GLU A 243 -11.31 14.39 -6.47
C GLU A 243 -9.86 14.88 -6.59
N ALA A 244 -9.08 14.78 -5.51
CA ALA A 244 -7.68 15.22 -5.49
C ALA A 244 -6.83 14.45 -6.52
N ILE A 245 -6.99 13.13 -6.57
CA ILE A 245 -6.32 12.25 -7.55
C ILE A 245 -6.78 12.59 -8.97
N THR A 246 -8.10 12.63 -9.21
CA THR A 246 -8.66 12.84 -10.55
C THR A 246 -8.27 14.20 -11.12
N ARG A 247 -8.30 15.25 -10.29
CA ARG A 247 -7.82 16.59 -10.67
C ARG A 247 -6.35 16.55 -11.07
N ARG A 248 -5.54 15.82 -10.32
CA ARG A 248 -4.12 15.70 -10.57
C ARG A 248 -3.79 14.90 -11.83
N GLU A 249 -4.49 13.80 -12.09
CA GLU A 249 -4.37 13.03 -13.34
C GLU A 249 -4.78 13.86 -14.57
N LYS A 250 -5.85 14.67 -14.45
CA LYS A 250 -6.22 15.62 -15.51
C LYS A 250 -5.10 16.63 -15.78
N MET A 251 -4.47 17.18 -14.74
CA MET A 251 -3.35 18.12 -14.90
C MET A 251 -2.13 17.46 -15.56
N LYS A 252 -1.80 16.20 -15.22
CA LYS A 252 -0.69 15.45 -15.86
C LYS A 252 -0.89 15.33 -17.38
N LYS A 253 -2.10 14.96 -17.81
CA LYS A 253 -2.43 14.82 -19.24
C LYS A 253 -2.29 16.15 -19.99
N LEU A 254 -2.57 17.27 -19.33
CA LEU A 254 -2.48 18.60 -19.91
C LEU A 254 -1.04 19.14 -19.97
N SER A 255 -0.19 18.82 -18.99
CA SER A 255 1.17 19.37 -18.90
C SER A 255 2.23 18.57 -19.67
N GLY A 256 1.96 17.32 -20.05
CA GLY A 256 2.94 16.45 -20.73
C GLY A 256 4.19 16.13 -19.89
N MET A 257 4.14 16.41 -18.58
CA MET A 257 5.30 16.44 -17.70
C MET A 257 5.57 15.06 -17.08
N ASN A 258 6.81 14.55 -17.18
CA ASN A 258 7.22 13.32 -16.48
C ASN A 258 7.43 13.61 -14.99
N TRP A 259 6.34 13.46 -14.24
CA TRP A 259 6.29 13.90 -12.85
C TRP A 259 7.16 13.06 -11.90
N LEU A 260 7.46 11.79 -12.23
CA LEU A 260 8.38 10.99 -11.41
C LEU A 260 9.77 11.61 -11.41
N GLU A 261 10.24 12.07 -12.58
CA GLU A 261 11.53 12.73 -12.73
C GLU A 261 11.55 14.09 -12.03
N ASP A 262 10.48 14.88 -12.15
CA ASP A 262 10.33 16.18 -11.49
C ASP A 262 10.20 16.07 -9.95
N MET A 263 9.51 15.05 -9.44
CA MET A 263 9.46 14.79 -8.00
C MET A 263 10.82 14.33 -7.48
N ILE A 264 11.49 13.41 -8.19
CA ILE A 264 12.83 12.93 -7.82
C ILE A 264 13.82 14.10 -7.83
N SER A 265 13.77 14.99 -8.82
CA SER A 265 14.66 16.17 -8.88
C SER A 265 14.40 17.13 -7.71
N ARG A 266 13.13 17.49 -7.43
CA ARG A 266 12.74 18.38 -6.33
C ARG A 266 13.05 17.83 -4.94
N ASN A 267 13.01 16.50 -4.77
CA ASN A 267 13.34 15.86 -3.50
C ASN A 267 14.84 15.57 -3.34
N ARG A 268 15.60 15.35 -4.43
CA ARG A 268 17.06 15.22 -4.37
C ARG A 268 17.73 16.48 -3.82
N GLU A 269 17.25 17.66 -4.19
CA GLU A 269 17.78 18.94 -3.68
C GLU A 269 17.46 19.23 -2.22
N LYS A 270 16.45 18.54 -1.63
CA LYS A 270 16.05 18.73 -0.23
C LYS A 270 16.65 17.71 0.74
N ILE A 271 17.46 16.76 0.25
CA ILE A 271 18.24 15.88 1.12
C ILE A 271 19.49 16.65 1.57
N ILE A 272 19.32 17.55 2.54
CA ILE A 272 20.43 17.99 3.37
C ILE A 272 20.90 16.74 4.12
N ILE A 273 22.05 16.21 3.72
CA ILE A 273 22.80 15.25 4.53
C ILE A 273 23.14 15.98 5.82
N ILE A 274 22.34 15.79 6.88
CA ILE A 274 22.75 16.19 8.22
C ILE A 274 23.83 15.17 8.61
N PRO A 275 25.11 15.56 8.69
CA PRO A 275 26.14 14.66 9.19
C PRO A 275 25.79 14.40 10.66
N ARG A 276 25.63 13.13 11.03
CA ARG A 276 25.57 12.76 12.45
C ARG A 276 26.95 13.02 13.06
N TYR A 277 27.16 14.21 13.61
CA TYR A 277 28.18 14.39 14.64
C TYR A 277 27.64 13.84 15.95
N ARG A 278 28.34 12.83 16.46
CA ARG A 278 28.12 12.24 17.77
C ARG A 278 28.74 13.20 18.78
N THR A 279 27.95 14.04 19.44
CA THR A 279 28.42 14.79 20.62
C THR A 279 28.03 14.03 21.88
N LEU A 280 29.05 13.48 22.53
CA LEU A 280 29.08 13.16 23.95
C LEU A 280 28.88 14.46 24.74
N ALA A 281 27.65 14.76 25.14
CA ALA A 281 27.32 15.59 26.30
C ALA A 281 25.80 15.69 26.40
N GLY A 282 25.24 15.33 27.57
CA GLY A 282 23.83 15.46 27.85
C GLY A 282 23.37 16.92 27.80
N LEU A 283 22.18 17.12 27.26
CA LEU A 283 21.29 18.25 27.54
C LEU A 283 19.88 17.87 27.06
N GLU A 284 18.96 17.77 28.00
CA GLU A 284 17.52 17.71 27.75
C GLU A 284 17.04 18.99 27.07
N ILE A 285 16.21 18.83 26.03
CA ILE A 285 15.22 19.86 25.67
C ILE A 285 13.90 19.13 25.37
N THR A 286 13.03 19.13 26.37
CA THR A 286 11.60 18.90 26.22
C THR A 286 11.00 20.00 25.33
N LYS A 287 10.50 19.62 24.16
CA LYS A 287 9.45 20.39 23.48
C LYS A 287 8.17 19.56 23.50
N ILE A 288 7.39 19.82 24.53
CA ILE A 288 5.99 19.44 24.65
C ILE A 288 5.22 20.33 23.66
N TYR A 289 4.54 19.74 22.68
CA TYR A 289 3.44 20.42 21.98
C TYR A 289 2.15 20.10 22.73
N PRO A 290 1.23 21.07 22.88
CA PRO A 290 0.14 20.97 23.83
C PRO A 290 -0.85 19.89 23.41
N PHE A 291 -1.02 18.94 24.34
CA PHE A 291 -2.16 18.06 24.50
C PHE A 291 -3.39 18.95 24.74
N ASN A 292 -4.08 19.42 23.69
CA ASN A 292 -5.41 20.07 23.80
C ASN A 292 -6.10 20.38 22.45
N GLU A 293 -5.73 19.75 21.33
CA GLU A 293 -6.54 19.90 20.11
C GLU A 293 -7.71 18.91 20.14
N THR A 294 -8.93 19.45 20.03
CA THR A 294 -10.15 18.67 19.99
C THR A 294 -10.29 17.94 18.65
N LYS A 295 -11.04 16.84 18.64
CA LYS A 295 -11.37 16.07 17.43
C LYS A 295 -11.98 16.95 16.33
N GLU A 296 -12.65 18.03 16.73
CA GLU A 296 -13.32 19.01 15.88
C GLU A 296 -12.34 19.98 15.20
N GLU A 297 -11.29 20.42 15.91
CA GLU A 297 -10.23 21.29 15.35
C GLU A 297 -9.38 20.55 14.31
N THR A 298 -9.13 19.25 14.53
CA THR A 298 -8.48 18.40 13.53
C THR A 298 -9.36 18.25 12.28
N ARG A 299 -10.68 18.07 12.46
CA ARG A 299 -11.65 17.96 11.36
C ARG A 299 -11.71 19.24 10.52
N LYS A 300 -11.67 20.41 11.18
CA LYS A 300 -11.72 21.73 10.53
C LYS A 300 -10.48 22.04 9.68
N LYS A 301 -9.29 21.67 10.15
CA LYS A 301 -8.05 21.79 9.37
C LYS A 301 -8.04 20.93 8.09
N PHE A 302 -8.83 19.84 8.05
CA PHE A 302 -8.99 18.98 6.88
C PHE A 302 -10.16 19.37 5.96
N THR A 303 -11.13 20.16 6.44
CA THR A 303 -12.17 20.72 5.56
C THR A 303 -11.64 21.87 4.70
N ASP A 304 -10.59 22.54 5.14
CA ASP A 304 -9.98 23.70 4.46
C ASP A 304 -8.89 23.32 3.41
N TYR A 305 -8.66 22.01 3.18
CA TYR A 305 -7.93 21.44 2.04
C TYR A 305 -8.89 20.77 1.05
#